data_AF-M3GZ94-F1
#
_entry.id   AF-M3GZ94-F1
#
_cell.length_a   1.000
_cell.length_b   1.000
_cell.length_c   1.000
_cell.angle_alpha   90.00
_cell.angle_beta   90.00
_cell.angle_gamma   90.00
#
_symmetry.space_group_name_H-M   'P 1'
#
loop_
_entity.id
_entity.type
_entity.pdbx_description
1 polymer ?
#
loop_
_entity_poly.entity_id
_entity_poly.type
_entity_poly.pdbx_seq_one_letter_code
_entity_poly.pdbx_strand_id
1 'polypeptide(L)' 'MLSLPTRTVSYHLSKMSAAGILIPEGTGKGRRYKLKINETKVSK' A
#
# COMPACT_ATOMS: atom_id res chain seq x y z
N MET A 1 11.96 -4.08 -12.03
CA MET A 1 11.34 -2.75 -11.77
C MET A 1 9.93 -2.78 -12.31
N LEU A 2 8.95 -2.20 -11.63
CA LEU A 2 7.62 -2.00 -12.21
C LEU A 2 7.78 -1.15 -13.47
N SER A 3 7.12 -1.52 -14.58
CA SER A 3 7.13 -0.75 -15.83
C SER A 3 6.38 0.60 -15.73
N LEU A 4 6.07 1.05 -14.52
CA LEU A 4 5.27 2.25 -14.23
C LEU A 4 6.17 3.38 -13.71
N PRO A 5 5.86 4.64 -14.05
CA PRO A 5 6.53 5.79 -13.46
C PRO A 5 6.40 5.78 -11.93
N THR A 6 7.48 6.13 -11.23
CA THR A 6 7.52 6.18 -9.76
C THR A 6 6.45 7.11 -9.17
N ARG A 7 6.14 8.20 -9.86
CA ARG A 7 5.05 9.13 -9.50
C ARG A 7 3.68 8.45 -9.55
N THR A 8 3.43 7.66 -10.59
CA THR A 8 2.20 6.88 -10.76
C THR A 8 2.07 5.83 -9.66
N VAL A 9 3.14 5.09 -9.38
CA VAL A 9 3.15 4.11 -8.28
C VAL A 9 2.88 4.78 -6.93
N SER A 10 3.54 5.91 -6.66
CA SER A 10 3.36 6.68 -5.41
C SER A 10 1.92 7.20 -5.25
N TYR A 11 1.31 7.66 -6.35
CA TYR A 11 -0.09 8.08 -6.36
C TYR A 11 -1.03 6.95 -5.97
N HIS A 12 -0.88 5.77 -6.59
CA HIS A 12 -1.74 4.62 -6.30
C HIS A 12 -1.56 4.12 -4.87
N LEU A 13 -0.30 4.02 -4.39
CA LEU A 13 -0.01 3.64 -3.00
C LEU A 13 -0.63 4.61 -1.99
N SER A 14 -0.58 5.92 -2.28
CA SER A 14 -1.22 6.94 -1.43
C SER A 14 -2.74 6.79 -1.40
N LYS A 15 -3.38 6.51 -2.55
CA LYS A 15 -4.83 6.28 -2.64
C LYS A 15 -5.24 5.01 -1.91
N MET A 16 -4.51 3.91 -2.07
CA MET A 16 -4.77 2.66 -1.36
C MET A 16 -4.56 2.78 0.15
N SER A 17 -3.58 3.58 0.57
CA SER A 17 -3.37 3.88 1.99
C SER A 17 -4.50 4.73 2.58
N ALA A 18 -4.95 5.77 1.87
CA ALA A 18 -6.08 6.60 2.27
C ALA A 18 -7.40 5.80 2.32
N ALA A 19 -7.56 4.81 1.44
CA ALA A 19 -8.68 3.87 1.45
C ALA A 19 -8.58 2.81 2.58
N GLY A 20 -7.52 2.84 3.39
CA GLY A 20 -7.30 1.90 4.48
C GLY A 20 -6.90 0.49 4.03
N ILE A 21 -6.55 0.29 2.76
CA ILE A 21 -6.10 -1.01 2.21
C ILE A 21 -4.63 -1.25 2.54
N LEU A 22 -3.81 -0.19 2.54
CA LEU A 22 -2.38 -0.27 2.86
C LEU A 22 -2.05 0.52 4.13
N ILE A 23 -1.20 -0.06 4.96
CA ILE A 23 -0.64 0.57 6.15
C ILE A 23 0.80 0.98 5.84
N PRO A 24 1.11 2.29 5.75
CA PRO A 24 2.47 2.75 5.56
C PRO A 24 3.27 2.52 6.85
N GLU A 25 4.48 1.98 6.70
CA GLU A 25 5.43 1.79 7.79
C GLU A 25 6.74 2.52 7.51
N GLY A 26 7.26 3.21 8.52
CA GLY A 26 8.48 4.01 8.41
C GLY A 26 8.29 5.34 7.67
N THR A 27 9.39 6.07 7.53
CA THR A 27 9.42 7.44 6.98
C THR A 27 10.51 7.59 5.90
N GLY A 28 10.35 8.60 5.03
CA GLY A 28 11.36 8.94 4.03
C GLY A 28 11.65 7.83 3.00
N LYS A 29 12.93 7.63 2.66
CA LYS A 29 13.40 6.67 1.65
C LYS A 29 13.19 5.20 2.03
N GLY A 30 12.96 4.91 3.32
CA GLY A 30 12.72 3.56 3.84
C GLY A 30 11.24 3.22 4.02
N ARG A 31 10.32 4.06 3.53
CA ARG A 31 8.88 3.86 3.69
C ARG A 31 8.42 2.59 2.97
N ARG A 32 7.82 1.67 3.72
CA ARG A 32 7.22 0.43 3.23
C ARG A 32 5.70 0.51 3.36
N TYR A 33 5.00 -0.39 2.68
CA TYR A 33 3.55 -0.52 2.80
C TYR A 33 3.22 -1.98 3.11
N LYS A 34 2.46 -2.22 4.18
CA LYS A 34 1.87 -3.52 4.48
C LYS A 34 0.43 -3.54 4.02
N LEU A 35 -0.05 -4.68 3.55
CA LEU A 35 -1.46 -4.88 3.27
C LEU A 35 -2.22 -4.95 4.59
N LYS A 36 -3.29 -4.14 4.74
CA LYS A 36 -4.25 -4.29 5.82
C LYS A 36 -5.11 -5.51 5.50
N ILE A 37 -4.63 -6.66 5.90
CA ILE A 37 -5.45 -7.86 5.97
C ILE A 37 -6.37 -7.64 7.16
N ASN A 38 -7.53 -7.03 6.92
CA ASN A 38 -8.66 -7.39 7.76
C ASN A 38 -8.84 -8.89 7.48
N GLU A 39 -8.79 -9.71 8.52
CA GLU A 39 -9.32 -11.06 8.44
C GLU A 39 -10.82 -10.94 8.13
N THR A 40 -11.19 -10.64 6.89
CA THR A 40 -12.37 -11.26 6.31
C THR A 40 -12.07 -12.73 6.46
N LYS A 41 -12.60 -13.33 7.53
CA LYS A 41 -12.80 -14.77 7.65
C LYS A 41 -13.04 -15.27 6.24
N VAL A 42 -12.03 -15.91 5.66
CA VAL A 42 -12.25 -16.76 4.50
C VAL A 42 -13.01 -17.94 5.09
N SER A 43 -14.31 -17.73 5.29
CA SER A 43 -15.25 -18.78 5.57
C SER A 43 -15.37 -19.51 4.25
N LYS A 44 -14.63 -20.60 4.12
CA LYS A 44 -14.94 -21.65 3.16
C LYS A 44 -15.00 -22.95 3.93
#